data_AF-A0A3D4QTM4-F1
#
_entry.id   AF-A0A3D4QTM4-F1
#
_cell.length_a   1.000
_cell.length_b   1.000
_cell.length_c   1.000
_cell.angle_alpha   90.00
_cell.angle_beta   90.00
_cell.angle_gamma   90.00
#
_symmetry.space_group_name_H-M   'P 1'
#
loop_
_entity.id
_entity.type
_entity.pdbx_description
1 polymer ?
#
loop_
_entity_poly.entity_id
_entity_poly.type
_entity_poly.pdbx_seq_one_letter_code
_entity_poly.pdbx_strand_id
1 'polypeptide(L)'
;MQSIIGEGFSGIIAYRTMFTCTAQEVQIARVLDVGSVDYACTVTLNGSQVGRRGWGPYHFDIEGKCCLGSNELVIEVANTMSNQYCITKNFDKYSIISSYHKMCKKFESESMPWGLLGPVSICSAKQLDD
;
A
#
# COMPACT_ATOMS: atom_id res chain seq x y z
N MET A 1 2.08 14.16 -8.32
CA MET A 1 3.44 13.59 -8.41
C MET A 1 3.41 12.58 -9.55
N GLN A 2 4.06 12.85 -10.68
CA GLN A 2 4.05 11.96 -11.84
C GLN A 2 5.06 10.84 -11.60
N SER A 3 4.59 9.59 -11.61
CA SER A 3 5.41 8.41 -11.38
C SER A 3 6.41 8.22 -12.53
N ILE A 4 7.69 8.04 -12.21
CA ILE A 4 8.76 7.64 -13.16
C ILE A 4 8.57 6.19 -13.63
N ILE A 5 7.69 5.47 -12.93
CA ILE A 5 7.41 4.06 -13.14
C ILE A 5 6.30 3.97 -14.19
N GLY A 6 6.59 3.32 -15.31
CA GLY A 6 5.66 3.17 -16.43
C GLY A 6 4.36 2.48 -16.01
N GLU A 7 3.30 2.67 -16.80
CA GLU A 7 1.93 2.21 -16.49
C GLU A 7 1.80 0.70 -16.24
N GLY A 8 2.81 -0.09 -16.61
CA GLY A 8 2.83 -1.54 -16.52
C GLY A 8 3.58 -2.18 -15.37
N PHE A 9 3.93 -1.41 -14.36
CA PHE A 9 4.69 -1.96 -13.26
C PHE A 9 3.90 -3.00 -12.47
N SER A 10 4.54 -4.15 -12.25
CA SER A 10 4.15 -5.17 -11.30
C SER A 10 5.34 -5.44 -10.37
N GLY A 11 5.13 -5.29 -9.06
CA GLY A 11 6.18 -5.42 -8.05
C GLY A 11 5.92 -4.57 -6.81
N ILE A 12 6.99 -4.10 -6.18
CA ILE A 12 6.96 -3.33 -4.93
C ILE A 12 7.48 -1.91 -5.16
N ILE A 13 6.74 -0.92 -4.69
CA ILE A 13 7.13 0.51 -4.69
C ILE A 13 7.25 0.99 -3.25
N ALA A 14 8.39 1.61 -2.92
CA ALA A 14 8.61 2.23 -1.63
C ALA A 14 8.28 3.73 -1.68
N TYR A 15 7.25 4.15 -0.94
CA TYR A 15 6.92 5.55 -0.70
C TYR A 15 7.64 5.99 0.57
N ARG A 16 8.48 7.03 0.49
CA ARG A 16 9.24 7.56 1.61
C ARG A 16 8.86 9.00 1.88
N THR A 17 8.64 9.34 3.14
CA THR A 17 8.41 10.72 3.56
C THR A 17 9.01 10.99 4.94
N MET A 18 9.28 12.26 5.19
CA MET A 18 9.73 12.77 6.48
C MET A 18 8.63 13.65 7.06
N PHE A 19 8.33 13.51 8.33
CA PHE A 19 7.41 14.38 9.05
C PHE A 19 7.98 14.78 10.40
N THR A 20 7.47 15.86 10.97
CA THR A 20 7.93 16.38 12.27
C THR A 20 6.81 16.26 13.29
N CYS A 21 7.14 15.81 14.50
CA CYS A 21 6.22 15.77 15.63
C CYS A 21 6.72 16.67 16.78
N THR A 22 5.79 17.39 17.37
CA THR A 22 5.92 18.06 18.67
C THR A 22 5.86 17.03 19.81
N ALA A 23 6.26 17.45 21.02
CA ALA A 23 6.17 16.59 22.19
C ALA A 23 4.74 16.12 22.46
N GLN A 24 3.74 16.99 22.24
CA GLN A 24 2.33 16.64 22.41
C GLN A 24 1.89 15.59 21.38
N GLU A 25 2.26 15.76 20.11
CA GLU A 25 1.90 14.81 19.04
C GLU A 25 2.48 13.41 19.28
N VAL A 26 3.73 13.32 19.74
CA VAL A 26 4.34 12.04 20.12
C VAL A 26 3.54 11.34 21.21
N GLN A 27 3.06 12.09 22.21
CA GLN A 27 2.30 11.53 23.33
C GLN A 27 0.91 11.05 22.93
N ILE A 28 0.30 11.62 21.90
CA ILE A 28 -1.05 11.25 21.45
C ILE A 28 -1.07 10.36 20.21
N ALA A 29 0.04 10.19 19.48
CA ALA A 29 0.08 9.31 18.31
C ALA A 29 -0.21 7.86 18.71
N ARG A 30 -1.24 7.24 18.13
CA ARG A 30 -1.65 5.86 18.45
C ARG A 30 -1.76 4.98 17.23
N VAL A 31 -2.43 5.46 16.18
CA VAL A 31 -2.69 4.66 14.98
C VAL A 31 -2.20 5.40 13.75
N LEU A 32 -1.46 4.70 12.89
CA LEU A 32 -1.22 5.12 11.52
C LEU A 32 -2.32 4.50 10.64
N ASP A 33 -3.12 5.35 10.03
CA ASP A 33 -4.07 4.98 8.98
C ASP A 33 -3.45 5.28 7.62
N VAL A 34 -3.22 4.24 6.82
CA VAL A 34 -2.63 4.36 5.48
C VAL A 34 -3.68 4.70 4.41
N GLY A 35 -4.96 4.70 4.77
CA GLY A 35 -6.07 4.92 3.86
C GLY A 35 -6.23 3.76 2.89
N SER A 36 -6.40 4.05 1.60
CA SER A 36 -6.57 3.03 0.57
C SER A 36 -5.23 2.62 -0.07
N VAL A 37 -5.03 1.31 -0.24
CA VAL A 37 -3.84 0.69 -0.84
C VAL A 37 -4.26 -0.43 -1.78
N ASP A 38 -3.70 -0.43 -2.99
CA ASP A 38 -3.77 -1.53 -3.95
C ASP A 38 -2.37 -2.16 -4.11
N TYR A 39 -2.05 -3.33 -3.51
CA TYR A 39 -2.94 -4.28 -2.82
C TYR A 39 -2.47 -4.68 -1.42
N ALA A 40 -1.17 -4.73 -1.19
CA ALA A 40 -0.62 -5.04 0.13
C ALA A 40 0.42 -3.99 0.50
N CYS A 41 0.53 -3.69 1.79
CA CYS A 41 1.57 -2.78 2.28
C CYS A 41 2.38 -3.35 3.44
N THR A 42 3.64 -2.93 3.49
CA THR A 42 4.51 -3.04 4.68
C THR A 42 4.89 -1.64 5.12
N VAL A 43 4.78 -1.38 6.42
CA VAL A 43 5.02 -0.06 7.01
C VAL A 43 6.23 -0.13 7.93
N THR A 44 7.16 0.80 7.73
CA THR A 44 8.35 1.01 8.56
C THR A 44 8.37 2.46 9.04
N LEU A 45 8.54 2.66 10.34
CA LEU A 45 8.63 3.97 10.99
C LEU A 45 9.96 4.04 11.74
N ASN A 46 10.76 5.08 11.48
CA ASN A 46 12.06 5.29 12.11
C ASN A 46 12.98 4.05 12.04
N GLY A 47 13.01 3.39 10.87
CA GLY A 47 13.78 2.16 10.63
C GLY A 47 13.21 0.89 11.27
N SER A 48 12.10 0.97 12.03
CA SER A 48 11.44 -0.18 12.67
C SER A 48 10.15 -0.57 11.95
N GLN A 49 10.04 -1.83 11.53
CA GLN A 49 8.82 -2.33 10.89
C GLN A 49 7.65 -2.30 11.88
N VAL A 50 6.60 -1.56 11.54
CA VAL A 50 5.37 -1.43 12.34
C VAL A 50 4.40 -2.57 12.05
N GLY A 51 4.34 -3.03 10.80
CA GLY A 51 3.50 -4.15 10.41
C GLY A 51 3.40 -4.34 8.89
N ARG A 52 2.63 -5.36 8.48
CA ARG A 52 2.27 -5.63 7.08
C ARG A 52 0.81 -6.06 6.99
N ARG A 53 0.11 -5.68 5.92
CA ARG A 53 -1.29 -6.06 5.67
C ARG A 53 -1.51 -6.34 4.18
N GLY A 54 -2.25 -7.42 3.89
CA GLY A 54 -2.67 -7.77 2.53
C GLY A 54 -4.10 -7.34 2.20
N TRP A 55 -4.84 -6.82 3.18
CA TRP A 55 -6.20 -6.33 3.04
C TRP A 55 -6.48 -5.28 4.10
N GLY A 56 -7.41 -4.38 3.78
CA GLY A 56 -7.89 -3.37 4.71
C GLY A 56 -8.71 -3.95 5.87
N PRO A 57 -8.92 -3.18 6.95
CA PRO A 57 -8.43 -1.81 7.14
C PRO A 57 -6.91 -1.74 7.35
N TYR A 58 -6.25 -0.73 6.77
CA TYR A 58 -4.79 -0.56 6.79
C TYR A 58 -4.31 0.26 7.99
N HIS A 59 -4.71 -0.16 9.19
CA HIS A 59 -4.37 0.49 10.45
C HIS A 59 -3.19 -0.20 11.15
N PHE A 60 -2.28 0.59 11.70
CA PHE A 60 -1.09 0.11 12.41
C PHE A 60 -0.89 0.82 13.74
N ASP A 61 -0.65 0.07 14.82
CA ASP A 61 -0.32 0.64 16.13
C ASP A 61 1.09 1.26 16.09
N ILE A 62 1.16 2.56 16.35
CA ILE A 62 2.39 3.36 16.42
C ILE A 62 2.61 4.00 17.79
N GLU A 63 1.87 3.58 18.81
CA GLU A 63 2.03 4.07 20.18
C GLU A 63 3.49 3.94 20.64
N GLY A 64 4.08 5.06 21.04
CA GLY A 64 5.47 5.11 21.50
C GLY A 64 6.54 4.91 20.41
N LYS A 65 6.16 4.85 19.12
CA LYS A 65 7.11 4.65 18.00
C LYS A 65 7.53 5.95 17.32
N CYS A 66 6.78 7.03 17.50
CA CYS A 66 7.16 8.37 17.03
C CYS A 66 8.21 9.00 17.95
N CYS A 67 9.10 9.80 17.37
CA CYS A 67 10.13 10.58 18.07
C CYS A 67 9.79 12.08 18.02
N LEU A 68 10.27 12.83 19.01
CA LEU A 68 10.22 14.30 18.97
C LEU A 68 11.10 14.80 17.83
N GLY A 69 10.60 15.76 17.05
CA GLY A 69 11.29 16.23 15.86
C GLY A 69 11.03 15.31 14.67
N SER A 70 12.07 14.94 13.95
CA SER A 70 11.96 14.28 12.65
C SER A 70 11.67 12.79 12.76
N ASN A 71 10.75 12.30 11.94
CA ASN A 71 10.37 10.90 11.80
C ASN A 71 10.40 10.50 10.32
N GLU A 72 10.93 9.32 10.03
CA GLU A 72 10.92 8.73 8.69
C GLU A 72 9.82 7.69 8.58
N LEU A 73 8.93 7.84 7.60
CA LEU A 73 7.92 6.86 7.25
C LEU A 73 8.22 6.27 5.87
N VAL A 74 8.29 4.94 5.83
CA VAL A 74 8.42 4.16 4.60
C VAL A 74 7.23 3.22 4.49
N ILE A 75 6.50 3.32 3.38
CA ILE A 75 5.39 2.45 3.04
C ILE A 75 5.74 1.73 1.74
N GLU A 76 5.98 0.43 1.82
CA GLU A 76 6.22 -0.43 0.67
C GLU A 76 4.89 -1.02 0.21
N VAL A 77 4.43 -0.65 -0.99
CA VAL A 77 3.19 -1.17 -1.58
C VAL A 77 3.53 -2.19 -2.65
N ALA A 78 2.98 -3.39 -2.51
CA ALA A 78 3.04 -4.45 -3.50
C ALA A 78 1.72 -4.52 -4.27
N ASN A 79 1.79 -4.47 -5.59
CA ASN A 79 0.64 -4.77 -6.45
C ASN A 79 0.70 -6.21 -6.99
N THR A 80 -0.29 -6.60 -7.80
CA THR A 80 -0.34 -7.92 -8.43
C THR A 80 0.47 -7.97 -9.74
N MET A 81 0.60 -9.18 -10.28
CA MET A 81 1.15 -9.41 -11.64
C MET A 81 0.18 -8.98 -12.77
N SER A 82 -1.00 -8.47 -12.43
CA SER A 82 -2.06 -8.16 -13.38
C SER A 82 -1.64 -7.12 -14.42
N ASN A 83 -0.91 -6.08 -14.02
CA ASN A 83 -0.35 -5.10 -14.95
C ASN A 83 0.56 -5.76 -15.99
N GLN A 84 1.48 -6.62 -15.54
CA GLN A 84 2.35 -7.37 -16.44
C GLN A 84 1.55 -8.29 -17.37
N TYR A 85 0.55 -9.02 -16.88
CA TYR A 85 -0.25 -9.93 -17.71
C TYR A 85 -1.10 -9.21 -18.75
N CYS A 86 -1.74 -8.10 -18.38
CA CYS A 86 -2.59 -7.31 -19.26
C CYS A 86 -1.79 -6.63 -20.36
N ILE A 87 -0.61 -6.06 -20.03
CA ILE A 87 0.21 -5.35 -21.02
C ILE A 87 0.92 -6.30 -21.97
N THR A 88 1.44 -7.42 -21.46
CA THR A 88 2.06 -8.44 -22.33
C THR A 88 1.04 -9.24 -23.13
N LYS A 89 -0.27 -9.03 -22.87
CA LYS A 89 -1.37 -9.78 -23.47
C LYS A 89 -1.17 -11.28 -23.38
N ASN A 90 -0.62 -11.74 -22.25
CA ASN A 90 -0.22 -13.14 -22.09
C ASN A 90 -1.41 -14.10 -22.27
N PHE A 91 -2.61 -13.67 -21.86
CA PHE A 91 -3.84 -14.44 -22.04
C PHE A 91 -4.32 -14.50 -23.49
N ASP A 92 -3.86 -13.66 -24.40
CA ASP A 92 -4.29 -13.71 -25.82
C ASP A 92 -3.61 -14.84 -26.60
N LYS A 93 -2.57 -15.46 -26.02
CA LYS A 93 -1.82 -16.56 -26.63
C LYS A 93 -2.55 -17.91 -26.60
N TYR A 94 -3.61 -18.03 -25.80
CA TYR A 94 -4.35 -19.28 -25.65
C TYR A 94 -5.48 -19.40 -26.68
N SER A 95 -5.51 -20.52 -27.41
CA SER A 95 -6.50 -20.81 -28.46
C SER A 95 -7.83 -21.34 -27.92
N ILE A 96 -7.85 -21.90 -26.71
CA ILE A 96 -9.06 -22.46 -26.08
C ILE A 96 -9.70 -21.39 -25.19
N ILE A 97 -10.84 -20.87 -25.62
CA ILE A 97 -11.59 -19.84 -24.88
C ILE A 97 -12.67 -20.51 -24.05
N SER A 98 -12.31 -20.93 -22.83
CA SER A 98 -13.28 -21.41 -21.84
C SER A 98 -13.94 -20.24 -21.09
N SER A 99 -15.00 -20.53 -20.33
CA SER A 99 -15.58 -19.56 -19.41
C SER A 99 -14.58 -19.04 -18.39
N TYR A 100 -13.65 -19.89 -17.92
CA TYR A 100 -12.54 -19.49 -17.04
C TYR A 100 -11.61 -18.47 -17.70
N HIS A 101 -11.32 -18.64 -18.99
CA HIS A 101 -10.49 -17.68 -19.73
C HIS A 101 -11.05 -16.26 -19.70
N LYS A 102 -12.37 -16.15 -19.91
CA LYS A 102 -13.09 -14.87 -19.88
C LYS A 102 -13.09 -14.27 -18.47
N MET A 103 -13.29 -15.09 -17.44
CA MET A 103 -13.25 -14.66 -16.04
C MET A 103 -11.86 -14.16 -15.64
N CYS A 104 -10.78 -14.88 -15.99
CA CYS A 104 -9.42 -14.45 -15.70
C CYS A 104 -9.08 -13.13 -16.38
N LYS A 105 -9.37 -12.98 -17.68
CA LYS A 105 -9.13 -11.70 -18.38
C LYS A 105 -9.83 -10.52 -17.73
N LYS A 106 -11.07 -10.72 -17.27
CA LYS A 106 -11.83 -9.69 -16.56
C LYS A 106 -11.16 -9.36 -15.22
N PHE A 107 -10.88 -10.37 -14.41
CA PHE A 107 -10.23 -10.21 -13.10
C PHE A 107 -8.89 -9.47 -13.19
N GLU A 108 -8.03 -9.84 -14.14
CA GLU A 108 -6.72 -9.21 -14.31
C GLU A 108 -6.85 -7.75 -14.77
N SER A 109 -7.83 -7.44 -15.63
CA SER A 109 -8.10 -6.06 -16.03
C SER A 109 -8.62 -5.20 -14.88
N GLU A 110 -9.49 -5.77 -14.04
CA GLU A 110 -10.02 -5.09 -12.84
C GLU A 110 -8.96 -4.95 -11.74
N SER A 111 -7.92 -5.79 -11.77
CA SER A 111 -6.82 -5.82 -10.80
C SER A 111 -5.63 -4.94 -11.19
N MET A 112 -5.79 -4.07 -12.20
CA MET A 112 -4.76 -3.13 -12.64
C MET A 112 -4.53 -1.90 -11.73
N PRO A 113 -5.49 -1.39 -10.95
CA PRO A 113 -5.21 -0.32 -9.98
C PRO A 113 -4.03 -0.68 -9.07
N TRP A 114 -3.22 0.31 -8.68
CA TRP A 114 -2.01 0.07 -7.91
C TRP A 114 -1.61 1.28 -7.07
N GLY A 115 -0.91 1.00 -5.97
CA GLY A 115 -0.14 1.98 -5.21
C GLY A 115 -0.82 2.47 -3.94
N LEU A 116 -0.24 3.54 -3.40
CA LEU A 116 -0.71 4.23 -2.20
C LEU A 116 -1.69 5.34 -2.60
N LEU A 117 -3.00 5.08 -2.42
CA LEU A 117 -4.06 6.03 -2.77
C LEU A 117 -4.36 7.01 -1.63
N GLY A 118 -4.18 6.56 -0.38
CA GLY A 118 -4.34 7.38 0.81
C GLY A 118 -5.81 7.72 1.11
N PRO A 119 -6.07 8.80 1.87
CA PRO A 119 -5.08 9.65 2.55
C PRO A 119 -4.32 8.88 3.66
N VAL A 120 -3.06 9.25 3.91
CA VAL A 120 -2.28 8.73 5.05
C VAL A 120 -2.41 9.71 6.21
N SER A 121 -2.79 9.22 7.39
CA SER A 121 -3.00 10.04 8.58
C SER A 121 -2.55 9.35 9.87
N ILE A 122 -2.28 10.14 10.90
CA ILE A 122 -1.97 9.67 12.25
C ILE A 122 -3.12 10.09 13.17
N CYS A 123 -3.69 9.10 13.85
CA CYS A 123 -4.86 9.26 14.72
C CYS A 123 -4.47 9.06 16.19
N SER A 124 -5.16 9.80 17.08
CA SER A 124 -4.95 9.74 18.53
C SER A 124 -5.79 8.69 19.25
N ALA A 125 -6.80 8.13 18.60
CA ALA A 125 -7.63 7.06 19.15
C ALA A 125 -7.14 5.68 18.71
N LYS A 126 -7.11 4.71 19.63
CA LYS A 126 -7.03 3.29 19.30
C LYS A 126 -8.42 2.81 18.89
N GLN A 127 -8.72 2.86 17.61
CA GLN A 127 -9.82 2.11 17.02
C GLN A 127 -9.22 1.16 15.98
N LEU A 128 -8.72 0.03 16.49
CA LEU A 128 -8.28 -1.09 15.67
C LEU A 128 -9.46 -2.04 15.64
N ASP A 129 -10.25 -1.98 14.57
CA ASP A 129 -11.28 -3.00 14.34
C ASP A 129 -10.56 -4.30 13.93
N ASP A 130 -10.85 -5.38 14.66
CA ASP A 130 -10.34 -6.75 14.45
C ASP A 130 -11.00 -7.44 13.23
#